data_AF-A0ABD6WTP2-F1
#
_entry.id   AF-A0ABD6WTP2-F1
#
_cell.length_a   1.000
_cell.length_b   1.000
_cell.length_c   1.000
_cell.angle_alpha   90.00
_cell.angle_beta   90.00
_cell.angle_gamma   90.00
#
_symmetry.space_group_name_H-M   'P 1'
#
loop_
_entity.id
_entity.type
_entity.pdbx_description
1 polymer ?
#
loop_
_entity_poly.entity_id
_entity_poly.type
_entity_poly.pdbx_seq_one_letter_code
_entity_poly.pdbx_strand_id
1 'polypeptide(L)'
;MLRKNLIAQIHIGKSQLGLDDETYRQLLVSTTGKISCTEMTENELQQVLNIMVQKGFKSSRHFWGNRAAPRQDKKIYLAKITALLAKHGLPKEYADGIAKRSFKVDFVHWLQPWQLKKVVQMLAVYDRNKKAL
;
A
#
# COMPACT_ATOMS: atom_id res chain seq x y z
N MET A 1 -8.67 -9.53 11.44
CA MET A 1 -7.97 -8.27 11.05
C MET A 1 -8.49 -7.68 9.73
N LEU A 2 -9.08 -8.48 8.83
CA LEU A 2 -9.54 -8.02 7.52
C LEU A 2 -10.70 -7.01 7.59
N ARG A 3 -11.76 -7.30 8.36
CA ARG A 3 -12.92 -6.41 8.54
C ARG A 3 -12.58 -4.97 8.95
N LYS A 4 -11.75 -4.78 9.98
CA LYS A 4 -11.37 -3.44 10.48
C LYS A 4 -10.67 -2.63 9.38
N ASN A 5 -9.83 -3.28 8.57
CA ASN A 5 -9.18 -2.64 7.43
C ASN A 5 -10.17 -2.25 6.34
N LEU A 6 -11.16 -3.09 6.03
CA LEU A 6 -12.20 -2.75 5.05
C LEU A 6 -13.01 -1.53 5.49
N ILE A 7 -13.44 -1.48 6.76
CA ILE A 7 -14.16 -0.34 7.31
C ILE A 7 -13.31 0.93 7.22
N ALA A 8 -12.03 0.85 7.59
CA ALA A 8 -11.11 1.98 7.48
C ALA A 8 -10.97 2.46 6.02
N GLN A 9 -10.87 1.54 5.05
CA GLN A 9 -10.79 1.91 3.64
C GLN A 9 -12.08 2.55 3.12
N ILE A 10 -13.25 2.10 3.58
CA ILE A 10 -14.53 2.74 3.24
C ILE A 10 -14.58 4.17 3.79
N HIS A 11 -14.14 4.42 5.02
CA HIS A 11 -14.08 5.78 5.55
C HIS A 11 -13.08 6.67 4.81
N ILE A 12 -11.92 6.12 4.44
CA ILE A 12 -10.95 6.84 3.57
C ILE A 12 -11.58 7.15 2.22
N GLY A 13 -12.29 6.19 1.63
CA GLY A 13 -12.97 6.37 0.35
C GLY A 13 -14.07 7.43 0.42
N LYS A 14 -14.79 7.53 1.53
CA LYS A 14 -15.80 8.57 1.76
C LYS A 14 -15.14 9.95 1.66
N SER A 15 -14.05 10.16 2.39
CA SER A 15 -13.29 11.41 2.36
C SER A 15 -12.67 11.68 0.99
N GLN A 16 -12.12 10.66 0.32
CA GLN A 16 -11.48 10.81 -0.99
C GLN A 16 -12.49 11.15 -2.10
N LEU A 17 -13.70 10.61 -2.02
CA LEU A 17 -14.79 10.89 -2.96
C LEU A 17 -15.58 12.16 -2.61
N GLY A 18 -15.28 12.80 -1.47
CA GLY A 18 -15.99 14.02 -1.03
C GLY A 18 -17.46 13.79 -0.70
N LEU A 19 -17.83 12.58 -0.25
CA LEU A 19 -19.21 12.26 0.10
C LEU A 19 -19.55 12.85 1.48
N ASP A 20 -20.63 13.63 1.54
CA ASP A 20 -21.24 14.04 2.80
C ASP A 20 -21.90 12.84 3.52
N ASP A 21 -22.31 13.05 4.77
CA ASP A 21 -22.89 12.01 5.61
C ASP A 21 -24.16 11.38 5.02
N GLU A 22 -25.02 12.18 4.40
CA GLU A 22 -26.30 11.72 3.86
C GLU A 22 -26.05 10.90 2.59
N THR A 23 -25.28 11.44 1.64
CA THR A 23 -24.89 10.72 0.41
C THR A 23 -24.15 9.42 0.74
N TYR A 24 -23.29 9.43 1.76
CA TYR A 24 -22.59 8.24 2.22
C TYR A 24 -23.56 7.19 2.78
N ARG A 25 -24.52 7.56 3.64
CA ARG A 25 -25.53 6.62 4.15
C ARG A 25 -26.40 6.06 3.04
N GLN A 26 -26.82 6.88 2.08
CA GLN A 26 -27.58 6.42 0.92
C GLN A 26 -26.78 5.42 0.08
N LEU A 27 -25.48 5.64 -0.10
CA LEU A 27 -24.59 4.67 -0.76
C LEU A 27 -24.57 3.33 -0.03
N LEU A 28 -24.44 3.34 1.31
CA LEU A 28 -24.43 2.12 2.12
C LEU A 28 -25.77 1.37 2.03
N VAL A 29 -26.89 2.07 2.16
CA VAL A 29 -28.24 1.48 2.09
C VAL A 29 -28.52 0.94 0.70
N SER A 30 -28.21 1.70 -0.37
CA SER A 30 -28.42 1.23 -1.74
C SER A 30 -27.59 -0.01 -2.09
N THR A 31 -26.42 -0.18 -1.46
CA THR A 31 -25.54 -1.32 -1.72
C THR A 31 -25.86 -2.53 -0.85
N THR A 32 -26.28 -2.33 0.40
CA THR A 32 -26.34 -3.39 1.43
C THR A 32 -27.63 -3.42 2.25
N GLY A 33 -28.50 -2.43 2.11
CA GLY A 33 -29.69 -2.24 2.94
C GLY A 33 -29.40 -1.69 4.35
N LYS A 34 -28.13 -1.48 4.72
CA LYS A 34 -27.71 -1.07 6.07
C LYS A 34 -27.14 0.34 6.08
N ILE A 35 -27.35 1.05 7.18
CA ILE A 35 -26.88 2.44 7.35
C ILE A 35 -25.47 2.53 7.96
N SER A 36 -24.93 1.43 8.49
CA SER A 36 -23.63 1.40 9.17
C SER A 36 -22.76 0.24 8.74
N CYS A 37 -21.47 0.52 8.54
CA CYS A 37 -20.44 -0.51 8.30
C CYS A 37 -20.26 -1.46 9.49
N THR A 38 -20.68 -1.10 10.70
CA THR A 38 -20.59 -1.98 11.89
C THR A 38 -21.56 -3.15 11.81
N GLU A 39 -22.67 -3.00 11.08
CA GLU A 39 -23.72 -4.02 10.91
C GLU A 39 -23.47 -4.91 9.69
N MET A 40 -22.48 -4.57 8.86
CA MET A 40 -22.22 -5.26 7.60
C MET A 40 -21.40 -6.56 7.80
N THR A 41 -21.50 -7.52 6.91
CA THR A 41 -20.57 -8.67 6.83
C THR A 41 -19.30 -8.29 6.06
N GLU A 42 -18.25 -9.12 6.10
CA GLU A 42 -17.03 -8.84 5.31
C GLU A 42 -17.32 -8.79 3.79
N ASN A 43 -18.24 -9.63 3.30
CA ASN A 43 -18.67 -9.63 1.91
C ASN A 43 -19.39 -8.32 1.53
N GLU A 44 -20.31 -7.85 2.38
CA GLU A 44 -21.03 -6.58 2.18
C GLU A 44 -20.05 -5.39 2.18
N LEU A 45 -19.08 -5.37 3.10
CA LEU A 45 -18.03 -4.34 3.12
C LEU A 45 -17.20 -4.35 1.82
N GLN A 46 -16.87 -5.54 1.30
CA GLN A 46 -16.14 -5.65 0.04
C GLN A 46 -16.97 -5.16 -1.15
N GLN A 47 -18.29 -5.42 -1.16
CA GLN A 47 -19.21 -4.89 -2.17
C GLN A 47 -19.24 -3.36 -2.15
N VAL A 48 -19.39 -2.75 -0.98
CA VAL A 48 -19.32 -1.28 -0.82
C VAL A 48 -18.01 -0.74 -1.36
N LEU A 49 -16.89 -1.34 -0.97
CA LEU A 49 -15.57 -0.93 -1.45
C LEU A 49 -15.47 -0.98 -2.97
N ASN A 50 -16.01 -2.03 -3.60
CA ASN A 50 -16.00 -2.19 -5.06
C ASN A 50 -16.82 -1.08 -5.75
N ILE A 51 -18.00 -0.74 -5.22
CA ILE A 51 -18.81 0.38 -5.72
C ILE A 51 -18.05 1.71 -5.58
N MET A 52 -17.37 1.92 -4.45
CA MET A 52 -16.55 3.12 -4.26
C MET A 52 -15.41 3.19 -5.28
N VAL A 53 -14.74 2.07 -5.58
CA VAL A 53 -13.70 2.00 -6.61
C VAL A 53 -14.26 2.35 -7.98
N GLN A 54 -15.44 1.83 -8.34
CA GLN A 54 -16.13 2.19 -9.59
C GLN A 54 -16.46 3.69 -9.65
N LYS A 55 -16.77 4.31 -8.51
CA LYS A 55 -17.01 5.76 -8.37
C LYS A 55 -15.72 6.60 -8.32
N GLY A 56 -14.55 5.98 -8.43
CA GLY A 56 -13.25 6.67 -8.49
C GLY A 56 -12.39 6.57 -7.24
N PHE A 57 -12.76 5.78 -6.23
CA PHE A 57 -11.92 5.53 -5.07
C PHE A 57 -10.64 4.80 -5.47
N LYS A 58 -9.48 5.39 -5.15
CA LYS A 58 -8.18 4.79 -5.41
C LYS A 58 -7.63 4.22 -4.11
N SER A 59 -7.85 2.93 -3.89
CA SER A 59 -7.30 2.22 -2.73
C SER A 59 -5.77 2.20 -2.78
N SER A 60 -5.14 3.17 -2.11
CA SER A 60 -3.68 3.20 -1.95
C SER A 60 -3.28 2.37 -0.74
N ARG A 61 -2.73 1.18 -0.99
CA ARG A 61 -1.95 0.49 0.04
C ARG A 61 -0.55 1.10 0.07
N HIS A 62 -0.22 1.74 1.19
CA HIS A 62 1.13 2.22 1.44
C HIS A 62 2.06 1.01 1.60
N PHE A 63 2.84 0.69 0.55
CA PHE A 63 3.80 -0.43 0.58
C PHE A 63 4.74 -0.36 1.79
N TRP A 64 5.17 0.85 2.16
CA TRP A 64 6.08 1.09 3.27
C TRP A 64 5.39 1.18 4.64
N GLY A 65 4.06 1.09 4.72
CA GLY A 65 3.28 1.25 5.95
C GLY A 65 3.44 2.65 6.55
N ASN A 66 3.51 2.74 7.89
CA ASN A 66 3.62 4.01 8.64
C ASN A 66 5.03 4.64 8.62
N ARG A 67 5.86 4.34 7.62
CA ARG A 67 7.19 4.95 7.49
C ARG A 67 7.05 6.40 7.03
N ALA A 68 7.89 7.28 7.58
CA ALA A 68 7.91 8.68 7.20
C ALA A 68 8.10 8.85 5.69
N ALA A 69 7.46 9.87 5.12
CA ALA A 69 7.59 10.19 3.71
C ALA A 69 9.07 10.44 3.38
N PRO A 70 9.63 9.76 2.36
CA PRO A 70 11.04 9.93 2.05
C PRO A 70 11.32 11.32 1.50
N ARG A 71 12.52 11.84 1.83
CA ARG A 71 13.06 13.05 1.19
C ARG A 71 13.07 12.89 -0.33
N GLN A 72 12.94 14.02 -1.04
CA GLN A 72 12.72 14.05 -2.49
C GLN A 72 13.81 13.29 -3.29
N ASP A 73 15.06 13.42 -2.87
CA ASP A 73 16.25 12.75 -3.41
C ASP A 73 16.24 11.22 -3.22
N LYS A 74 15.51 10.70 -2.23
CA LYS A 74 15.37 9.26 -1.96
C LYS A 74 14.18 8.62 -2.70
N LYS A 75 13.18 9.41 -3.10
CA LYS A 75 11.91 8.92 -3.69
C LYS A 75 12.14 8.01 -4.89
N ILE A 76 12.99 8.41 -5.83
CA ILE A 76 13.24 7.65 -7.07
C ILE A 76 13.80 6.26 -6.76
N TYR A 77 14.73 6.16 -5.82
CA TYR A 77 15.33 4.86 -5.47
C TYR A 77 14.35 3.97 -4.72
N LEU A 78 13.63 4.52 -3.75
CA LEU A 78 12.63 3.75 -2.99
C LEU A 78 11.48 3.28 -3.90
N ALA A 79 11.06 4.08 -4.88
CA ALA A 79 10.08 3.66 -5.88
C ALA A 79 10.59 2.47 -6.72
N LYS A 80 11.85 2.50 -7.17
CA LYS A 80 12.47 1.38 -7.90
C LYS A 80 12.60 0.13 -7.03
N ILE A 81 12.99 0.28 -5.76
CA ILE A 81 13.05 -0.83 -4.80
C ILE A 81 11.65 -1.44 -4.63
N THR A 82 10.62 -0.61 -4.39
CA THR A 82 9.24 -1.07 -4.27
C THR A 82 8.77 -1.83 -5.50
N ALA A 83 9.05 -1.31 -6.70
CA ALA A 83 8.66 -1.98 -7.95
C ALA A 83 9.32 -3.37 -8.09
N LEU A 84 10.62 -3.48 -7.79
CA LEU A 84 11.35 -4.75 -7.84
C LEU A 84 10.84 -5.74 -6.79
N LEU A 85 10.58 -5.29 -5.57
CA LEU A 85 10.03 -6.15 -4.52
C LEU A 85 8.63 -6.65 -4.90
N ALA A 86 7.75 -5.74 -5.34
CA ALA A 86 6.38 -6.08 -5.74
C ALA A 86 6.35 -7.07 -6.90
N LYS A 87 7.24 -6.90 -7.89
CA LYS A 87 7.38 -7.81 -9.03
C LYS A 87 7.69 -9.26 -8.61
N HIS A 88 8.46 -9.44 -7.54
CA HIS A 88 8.84 -10.76 -7.03
C HIS A 88 8.00 -11.23 -5.84
N GLY A 89 6.92 -10.51 -5.49
CA GLY A 89 6.11 -10.81 -4.31
C GLY A 89 6.89 -10.71 -2.98
N LEU A 90 7.98 -9.95 -2.96
CA LEU A 90 8.85 -9.82 -1.79
C LEU A 90 8.33 -8.75 -0.84
N PRO A 91 8.36 -9.00 0.47
CA PRO A 91 7.94 -8.02 1.47
C PRO A 91 9.01 -6.94 1.66
N LYS A 92 8.64 -5.79 2.23
CA LYS A 92 9.55 -4.65 2.46
C LYS A 92 10.74 -5.02 3.35
N GLU A 93 10.55 -5.97 4.26
CA GLU A 93 11.56 -6.50 5.18
C GLU A 93 12.73 -7.16 4.42
N TYR A 94 12.51 -7.62 3.20
CA TYR A 94 13.59 -8.15 2.36
C TYR A 94 14.63 -7.07 2.03
N ALA A 95 14.17 -5.86 1.69
CA ALA A 95 15.07 -4.73 1.46
C ALA A 95 15.72 -4.21 2.74
N ASP A 96 15.02 -4.26 3.88
CA ASP A 96 15.61 -3.97 5.19
C ASP A 96 16.73 -4.96 5.54
N GLY A 97 16.55 -6.25 5.23
CA GLY A 97 17.60 -7.26 5.38
C GLY A 97 18.85 -6.96 4.54
N ILE A 98 18.69 -6.43 3.32
CA ILE A 98 19.82 -5.96 2.50
C ILE A 98 20.50 -4.77 3.18
N ALA A 99 19.72 -3.79 3.65
CA ALA A 99 20.25 -2.62 4.36
C ALA A 99 21.09 -3.03 5.58
N LYS A 100 20.60 -4.00 6.36
CA LYS A 100 21.29 -4.51 7.55
C LYS A 100 22.57 -5.26 7.21
N ARG A 101 22.55 -6.14 6.21
CA ARG A 101 23.74 -6.92 5.81
C ARG A 101 24.83 -6.05 5.19
N SER A 102 24.47 -5.13 4.29
CA SER A 102 25.44 -4.37 3.49
C SER A 102 25.89 -3.06 4.15
N PHE A 103 25.04 -2.43 4.95
CA PHE A 103 25.31 -1.08 5.50
C PHE A 103 25.16 -0.99 7.01
N LYS A 104 24.80 -2.08 7.70
CA LYS A 104 24.55 -2.10 9.15
C LYS A 104 23.46 -1.11 9.60
N VAL A 105 22.50 -0.82 8.72
CA VAL A 105 21.34 0.03 8.98
C VAL A 105 20.08 -0.83 8.95
N ASP A 106 19.26 -0.75 10.00
CA ASP A 106 18.11 -1.65 10.14
C ASP A 106 17.03 -1.46 9.07
N PHE A 107 16.80 -0.22 8.59
CA PHE A 107 15.74 0.04 7.62
C PHE A 107 16.25 0.68 6.34
N VAL A 108 15.76 0.18 5.20
CA VAL A 108 16.19 0.64 3.88
C VAL A 108 15.92 2.12 3.64
N HIS A 109 14.84 2.68 4.19
CA HIS A 109 14.48 4.09 4.02
C HIS A 109 15.39 5.07 4.77
N TRP A 110 16.18 4.58 5.75
CA TRP A 110 17.18 5.39 6.47
C TRP A 110 18.46 5.56 5.66
N LEU A 111 18.72 4.68 4.69
CA LEU A 111 19.90 4.74 3.83
C LEU A 111 20.02 6.06 3.09
N GLN A 112 21.26 6.47 2.85
CA GLN A 112 21.60 7.61 2.02
C GLN A 112 21.34 7.31 0.52
N PRO A 113 21.16 8.32 -0.35
CA PRO A 113 20.85 8.10 -1.77
C PRO A 113 21.81 7.14 -2.50
N TRP A 114 23.12 7.23 -2.23
CA TRP A 114 24.11 6.34 -2.84
C TRP A 114 23.99 4.88 -2.34
N GLN A 115 23.63 4.67 -1.08
CA GLN A 115 23.36 3.34 -0.51
C GLN A 115 22.07 2.76 -1.10
N LEU A 116 21.02 3.57 -1.26
CA LEU A 116 19.79 3.18 -1.94
C LEU A 116 20.05 2.75 -3.40
N LYS A 117 20.92 3.49 -4.12
CA LYS A 117 21.36 3.11 -5.46
C LYS A 117 22.02 1.73 -5.47
N LYS A 118 22.83 1.39 -4.46
CA LYS A 118 23.44 0.06 -4.32
C LYS A 118 22.40 -1.03 -4.05
N VAL A 119 21.40 -0.77 -3.21
CA VAL A 119 20.28 -1.72 -2.99
C VAL A 119 19.51 -1.97 -4.30
N VAL A 120 19.25 -0.93 -5.09
CA VAL A 120 18.62 -1.09 -6.42
C VAL A 120 19.47 -1.99 -7.33
N GLN A 121 20.79 -1.80 -7.36
CA GLN A 121 21.70 -2.64 -8.15
C GLN A 121 21.66 -4.11 -7.71
N MET A 122 21.68 -4.38 -6.40
CA MET A 122 21.58 -5.74 -5.85
C MET A 122 20.26 -6.42 -6.24
N LEU A 123 19.13 -5.69 -6.12
CA LEU A 123 17.82 -6.20 -6.51
C LEU A 123 17.69 -6.39 -8.03
N ALA A 124 18.35 -5.56 -8.84
CA ALA A 124 18.37 -5.72 -10.29
C ALA A 124 19.16 -6.97 -10.73
N VAL A 125 20.24 -7.30 -10.03
CA VAL A 125 20.96 -8.58 -10.24
C VAL A 125 20.08 -9.76 -9.86
N TYR A 126 19.39 -9.68 -8.73
CA TYR A 126 18.41 -10.71 -8.33
C TYR A 126 17.31 -10.90 -9.39
N ASP A 127 16.73 -9.80 -9.90
CA ASP A 127 15.71 -9.84 -10.96
C ASP A 127 16.20 -10.56 -12.22
N ARG A 128 17.43 -10.27 -12.64
CA ARG A 128 18.06 -10.89 -13.81
C ARG A 128 18.24 -12.40 -13.61
N ASN A 129 18.76 -12.81 -12.46
CA ASN A 129 19.02 -14.22 -12.17
C ASN A 129 17.72 -15.03 -12.08
N LYS A 130 16.65 -14.45 -11.52
CA LYS A 130 15.32 -15.07 -11.45
C LYS A 130 14.62 -15.20 -12.81
N LYS A 131 14.93 -14.34 -13.79
CA LYS A 131 14.40 -14.45 -15.16
C LYS A 131 15.07 -15.55 -15.99
N ALA A 132 16.26 -15.98 -15.61
CA ALA A 132 17.04 -16.98 -16.35
C ALA A 132 16.69 -18.43 -15.94
N LEU A 133 15.77 -18.60 -14.99
CA LEU A 133 15.22 -19.86 -14.49
C LEU A 133 13.76 -19.97 -14.93
#